data_AF-A0A519QST5-F1
#
_entry.id   AF-A0A519QST5-F1
#
_cell.length_a   1.000
_cell.length_b   1.000
_cell.length_c   1.000
_cell.angle_alpha   90.00
_cell.angle_beta   90.00
_cell.angle_gamma   90.00
#
_symmetry.space_group_name_H-M   'P 1'
#
loop_
_entity.id
_entity.type
_entity.pdbx_description
1 polymer ?
#
loop_
_entity_poly.entity_id
_entity_poly.type
_entity_poly.pdbx_seq_one_letter_code
_entity_poly.pdbx_strand_id
1 'polypeptide(L)'
;GLFISLIASTVYVIVWLLMFQFVVPDYLEKYAAAVINQMKAAGKSLSEINSQKAEMNEMIEMYNNPAFRVLMTYAEIFPVGLVVSLIAAAILKKKTSLS
;
A
#
# COMPACT_ATOMS: atom_id res chain seq x y z
N GLY A 1 5.45 18.04 -19.68
CA GLY A 1 4.69 16.78 -19.57
C GLY A 1 5.48 15.75 -18.80
N LEU A 2 6.44 15.07 -19.47
CA LEU A 2 7.26 14.00 -18.91
C LEU A 2 7.93 14.35 -17.56
N PHE A 3 8.61 15.50 -17.47
CA PHE A 3 9.25 15.95 -16.23
C PHE A 3 8.26 16.27 -15.11
N ILE A 4 7.06 16.77 -15.43
CA ILE A 4 6.01 17.04 -14.44
C ILE A 4 5.47 15.72 -13.89
N SER A 5 5.24 14.73 -14.75
CA SER A 5 4.80 13.39 -14.35
C SER A 5 5.85 12.66 -13.51
N LEU A 6 7.14 12.81 -13.85
CA LEU A 6 8.25 12.22 -13.10
C LEU A 6 8.38 12.85 -11.71
N ILE A 7 8.26 14.18 -11.61
CA ILE A 7 8.28 14.88 -10.32
C ILE A 7 7.05 14.51 -9.49
N ALA A 8 5.87 14.47 -10.10
CA ALA A 8 4.63 14.10 -9.40
C ALA A 8 4.67 12.67 -8.84
N SER A 9 5.17 11.70 -9.61
CA SER A 9 5.30 10.31 -9.13
C SER A 9 6.35 10.18 -8.03
N THR A 10 7.46 10.91 -8.13
CA THR A 10 8.53 10.91 -7.10
C THR A 10 8.03 11.52 -5.78
N VAL A 11 7.31 12.65 -5.84
CA VAL A 11 6.70 13.28 -4.66
C VAL A 11 5.65 12.36 -4.04
N TYR A 12 4.84 11.67 -4.84
CA TYR A 12 3.85 10.70 -4.35
C TYR A 12 4.52 9.58 -3.54
N VAL A 13 5.57 8.96 -4.08
CA VAL A 13 6.31 7.89 -3.39
C VAL A 13 6.93 8.37 -2.08
N ILE A 14 7.54 9.57 -2.07
CA ILE A 14 8.17 10.15 -0.88
C ILE A 14 7.13 10.47 0.20
N VAL A 15 6.02 11.11 -0.17
CA VAL A 15 4.93 11.41 0.78
C VAL A 15 4.36 10.12 1.37
N TRP A 16 4.20 9.07 0.55
CA TRP A 16 3.68 7.80 1.02
C TRP A 16 4.63 7.11 2.01
N LEU A 17 5.93 7.10 1.72
CA LEU A 17 6.99 6.62 2.62
C LEU A 17 7.00 7.39 3.95
N LEU A 18 6.90 8.71 3.90
CA LEU A 18 6.87 9.56 5.10
C LEU A 18 5.58 9.36 5.90
N MET A 19 4.42 9.22 5.26
CA MET A 19 3.18 8.92 5.97
C MET A 19 3.25 7.58 6.70
N PHE A 20 3.75 6.53 6.05
CA PHE A 20 3.88 5.22 6.69
C PHE A 20 4.83 5.23 7.88
N GLN A 21 5.88 6.07 7.82
CA GLN A 21 6.87 6.17 8.89
C GLN A 21 6.42 7.08 10.05
N PHE A 22 5.75 8.20 9.77
CA PHE A 22 5.48 9.24 10.76
C PHE A 22 4.01 9.38 11.16
N VAL A 23 3.07 9.05 10.27
CA VAL A 23 1.63 9.28 10.48
C VAL A 23 0.92 8.01 10.90
N VAL A 24 1.33 6.86 10.35
CA VAL A 24 0.67 5.56 10.57
C VAL A 24 1.62 4.42 10.99
N PRO A 25 2.60 4.63 11.90
CA PRO A 25 3.44 3.54 12.37
C PRO A 25 2.63 2.44 13.08
N ASP A 26 1.58 2.83 13.83
CA ASP A 26 0.72 1.92 14.59
C ASP A 26 -0.53 1.45 13.82
N TYR A 27 -0.61 1.76 12.51
CA TYR A 27 -1.80 1.49 11.71
C TYR A 27 -2.19 0.03 11.70
N LEU A 28 -1.21 -0.85 11.55
CA LEU A 28 -1.43 -2.30 11.48
C LEU A 28 -1.98 -2.85 12.81
N GLU A 29 -1.51 -2.34 13.94
CA GLU A 29 -2.04 -2.73 15.25
C GLU A 29 -3.48 -2.23 15.45
N LYS A 30 -3.77 -0.98 15.07
CA LYS A 30 -5.12 -0.41 15.14
C LYS A 30 -6.08 -1.11 14.18
N TYR A 31 -5.62 -1.45 12.99
CA TYR A 31 -6.36 -2.21 11.99
C TYR A 31 -6.66 -3.62 12.50
N ALA A 32 -5.66 -4.32 13.06
CA ALA A 32 -5.86 -5.64 13.64
C ALA A 32 -6.87 -5.62 14.79
N ALA A 33 -6.79 -4.63 15.68
CA ALA A 33 -7.76 -4.45 16.75
C ALA A 33 -9.18 -4.21 16.20
N ALA A 34 -9.32 -3.40 15.14
CA ALA A 34 -10.61 -3.13 14.51
C ALA A 34 -11.23 -4.38 13.86
N VAL A 35 -10.45 -5.16 13.12
CA VAL A 35 -10.90 -6.41 12.48
C VAL A 35 -11.38 -7.41 13.53
N ILE A 36 -10.60 -7.62 14.59
CA ILE A 36 -10.98 -8.54 15.68
C ILE A 36 -12.26 -8.07 16.40
N ASN A 37 -12.40 -6.77 16.64
CA ASN A 37 -13.62 -6.21 17.24
C ASN A 37 -14.84 -6.40 16.32
N GLN A 38 -14.67 -6.25 15.01
CA GLN A 38 -15.75 -6.50 14.05
C GLN A 38 -16.15 -7.98 14.01
N MET A 39 -15.19 -8.91 14.07
CA MET A 39 -15.48 -10.35 14.14
C MET A 39 -16.22 -10.72 15.43
N LYS A 40 -15.83 -10.14 16.57
CA LYS A 40 -16.56 -10.31 17.84
C LYS A 40 -17.99 -9.80 17.73
N ALA A 41 -18.18 -8.61 17.16
CA ALA A 41 -19.51 -8.02 16.95
C ALA A 41 -20.37 -8.85 15.98
N ALA A 42 -19.75 -9.50 15.00
CA ALA A 42 -20.40 -10.43 14.08
C ALA A 42 -20.71 -11.82 14.67
N GLY A 43 -20.37 -12.07 15.95
CA GLY A 43 -20.62 -13.33 16.61
C GLY A 43 -19.79 -14.51 16.09
N LYS A 44 -18.63 -14.23 15.47
CA LYS A 44 -17.68 -15.24 15.00
C LYS A 44 -17.20 -16.13 16.16
N SER A 45 -16.89 -17.38 15.85
CA SER A 45 -16.40 -18.32 16.87
C SER A 45 -15.02 -17.89 17.41
N LEU A 46 -14.71 -18.28 18.64
CA LEU A 46 -13.40 -18.07 19.25
C LEU A 46 -12.26 -18.66 18.42
N SER A 47 -12.51 -19.77 17.72
CA SER A 47 -11.54 -20.40 16.81
C SER A 47 -11.20 -19.49 15.63
N GLU A 48 -12.22 -18.95 14.94
CA GLU A 48 -12.03 -18.03 13.81
C GLU A 48 -11.31 -16.74 14.24
N ILE A 49 -11.68 -16.20 15.41
CA ILE A 49 -11.06 -14.98 15.96
C ILE A 49 -9.58 -15.24 16.29
N ASN A 50 -9.24 -16.39 16.86
CA ASN A 50 -7.87 -16.73 17.20
C ASN A 50 -7.03 -16.99 15.95
N SER A 51 -7.59 -17.65 14.93
CA SER A 51 -6.93 -17.83 13.63
C SER A 51 -6.62 -16.49 12.98
N GLN A 52 -7.61 -15.58 12.92
CA GLN A 52 -7.41 -14.26 12.35
C GLN A 52 -6.36 -13.46 13.12
N LYS A 53 -6.36 -13.56 14.46
CA LYS A 53 -5.38 -12.88 15.30
C LYS A 53 -3.95 -13.38 15.05
N ALA A 54 -3.77 -14.68 14.83
CA ALA A 54 -2.47 -15.26 14.49
C ALA A 54 -1.97 -14.75 13.13
N GLU A 55 -2.82 -14.76 12.10
CA GLU A 55 -2.48 -14.22 10.77
C GLU A 55 -2.09 -12.75 10.83
N MET A 56 -2.84 -11.95 11.59
CA MET A 56 -2.54 -10.53 11.72
C MET A 56 -1.25 -10.26 12.50
N ASN A 57 -0.92 -11.08 13.50
CA ASN A 57 0.34 -11.00 14.23
C ASN A 57 1.53 -11.37 13.33
N GLU A 58 1.43 -12.44 12.54
CA GLU A 58 2.44 -12.78 11.54
C GLU A 58 2.63 -11.63 10.54
N MET A 59 1.53 -11.02 10.09
CA MET A 59 1.60 -9.88 9.19
C MET A 59 2.27 -8.67 9.86
N ILE A 60 1.99 -8.37 11.12
CA ILE A 60 2.64 -7.29 11.88
C ILE A 60 4.14 -7.56 12.03
N GLU A 61 4.53 -8.78 12.40
CA GLU A 61 5.93 -9.18 12.55
C GLU A 61 6.69 -9.08 11.23
N MET A 62 6.06 -9.54 10.14
CA MET A 62 6.61 -9.45 8.80
C MET A 62 6.72 -7.97 8.34
N TYR A 63 5.74 -7.12 8.65
CA TYR A 63 5.79 -5.67 8.38
C TYR A 63 6.73 -4.88 9.30
N ASN A 64 7.15 -5.42 10.44
CA ASN A 64 8.22 -4.86 11.27
C ASN A 64 9.58 -5.01 10.60
N ASN A 65 9.73 -5.94 9.65
CA ASN A 65 10.92 -6.02 8.82
C ASN A 65 10.89 -4.90 7.74
N PRO A 66 11.82 -3.92 7.78
CA PRO A 66 11.84 -2.82 6.82
C PRO A 66 11.94 -3.29 5.36
N ALA A 67 12.67 -4.37 5.11
CA ALA A 67 12.83 -4.92 3.76
C ALA A 67 11.51 -5.48 3.21
N PHE A 68 10.71 -6.13 4.07
CA PHE A 68 9.43 -6.69 3.66
C PHE A 68 8.36 -5.62 3.51
N ARG A 69 8.36 -4.61 4.40
CA ARG A 69 7.49 -3.43 4.26
C ARG A 69 7.74 -2.72 2.93
N VAL A 70 9.02 -2.50 2.57
CA VAL A 70 9.41 -1.96 1.27
C VAL A 70 8.93 -2.87 0.14
N LEU A 71 9.15 -4.18 0.23
CA LEU A 71 8.76 -5.12 -0.83
C LEU A 71 7.25 -5.18 -1.06
N MET A 72 6.43 -5.21 0.00
CA MET A 72 4.97 -5.19 -0.09
C MET A 72 4.46 -3.86 -0.64
N THR A 73 4.98 -2.74 -0.14
CA THR A 73 4.65 -1.42 -0.69
C THR A 73 5.05 -1.30 -2.15
N TYR A 74 6.20 -1.86 -2.56
CA TYR A 74 6.58 -1.96 -3.96
C TYR A 74 5.66 -2.87 -4.75
N ALA A 75 5.24 -4.02 -4.23
CA ALA A 75 4.32 -4.93 -4.92
C ALA A 75 2.92 -4.31 -5.14
N GLU A 76 2.49 -3.42 -4.24
CA GLU A 76 1.21 -2.73 -4.32
C GLU A 76 1.28 -1.46 -5.20
N ILE A 77 2.39 -0.71 -5.13
CA ILE A 77 2.60 0.53 -5.90
C ILE A 77 3.13 0.25 -7.31
N PHE A 78 3.89 -0.82 -7.54
CA PHE A 78 4.47 -1.15 -8.86
C PHE A 78 3.41 -1.34 -9.96
N PRO A 79 2.28 -2.06 -9.74
CA PRO A 79 1.20 -2.16 -10.71
C PRO A 79 0.54 -0.81 -10.99
N VAL A 80 0.32 0.00 -9.96
CA VAL A 80 -0.30 1.33 -10.10
C VAL A 80 0.63 2.30 -10.84
N GLY A 81 1.91 2.30 -10.49
CA GLY A 81 2.94 3.08 -11.16
C GLY A 81 3.12 2.67 -12.63
N LEU A 82 3.02 1.37 -12.93
CA LEU A 82 3.04 0.84 -14.29
C LEU A 82 1.82 1.31 -15.08
N VAL A 83 0.61 1.23 -14.52
CA VAL A 83 -0.62 1.69 -15.17
C VAL A 83 -0.58 3.20 -15.45
N VAL A 84 -0.17 4.01 -14.48
CA VAL A 84 -0.03 5.47 -14.66
C VAL A 84 1.03 5.78 -15.72
N SER A 85 2.15 5.06 -15.72
CA SER A 85 3.20 5.21 -16.74
C SER A 85 2.71 4.82 -18.14
N LEU A 86 1.91 3.76 -18.26
CA LEU A 86 1.30 3.34 -19.52
C LEU A 86 0.26 4.34 -20.03
N ILE A 87 -0.57 4.91 -19.14
CA ILE A 87 -1.53 5.97 -19.49
C ILE A 87 -0.79 7.23 -19.95
N ALA A 88 0.23 7.64 -19.21
CA ALA A 88 1.07 8.79 -19.59
C ALA A 88 1.76 8.55 -20.94
N ALA A 89 2.31 7.35 -21.17
CA ALA A 89 2.92 6.97 -22.44
C ALA A 89 1.90 6.96 -23.59
N ALA A 90 0.68 6.46 -23.38
CA ALA A 90 -0.38 6.44 -24.38
C ALA A 90 -0.88 7.84 -24.76
N ILE A 91 -1.03 8.74 -23.78
CA ILE A 91 -1.40 10.14 -24.00
C ILE A 91 -0.28 10.89 -24.73
N LEU A 92 0.98 10.64 -24.37
CA LEU A 92 2.14 11.29 -25.00
C LEU A 92 2.34 10.80 -26.44
N LYS A 93 2.15 9.50 -26.69
CA LYS A 93 2.26 8.89 -28.04
C LYS A 93 1.25 9.48 -29.03
N LYS A 94 0.06 9.90 -28.56
CA LYS A 94 -0.93 10.62 -29.39
C LYS A 94 -0.48 12.04 -29.80
N LYS A 95 0.48 12.66 -29.12
CA LYS A 95 1.00 13.98 -29.50
C LYS A 95 2.17 13.93 -30.48
N THR A 96 2.88 12.81 -30.56
CA THR A 96 4.06 12.68 -31.46
C THR A 96 3.68 12.30 -32.90
N SER A 97 2.46 11.83 -33.19
CA SER A 97 2.04 11.49 -34.56
C SER A 97 1.53 12.68 -35.40
N LEU A 98 1.91 13.91 -35.05
CA LEU A 98 1.66 15.11 -35.83
C LEU A 98 3.00 15.86 -35.98
N SER A 99 3.85 15.34 -36.85
CA SER A 99 4.89 16.12 -37.56
C SER A 99 5.10 15.50 -38.93
#